data_AF-M6K3Y1-F1
#
_entry.id   AF-M6K3Y1-F1
#
_cell.length_a   1.000
_cell.length_b   1.000
_cell.length_c   1.000
_cell.angle_alpha   90.00
_cell.angle_beta   90.00
_cell.angle_gamma   90.00
#
_symmetry.space_group_name_H-M   'P 1'
#
loop_
_entity.id
_entity.type
_entity.pdbx_description
1 polymer ?
#
loop_
_entity_poly.entity_id
_entity_poly.type
_entity_poly.pdbx_seq_one_letter_code
_entity_poly.pdbx_strand_id
1 'polypeptide(L)' 'MLNNKLRRSNSRKGNCWDNAVAESFFGSLKREMEFNYFYRI' A
#
# COMPACT_ATOMS: atom_id res chain seq x y z
N MET A 1 -9.88 22.99 1.24
CA MET A 1 -9.59 21.83 2.12
C MET A 1 -10.61 20.73 1.79
N LEU A 2 -10.25 19.44 1.85
CA LEU A 2 -11.19 18.36 1.53
C LEU A 2 -12.49 18.53 2.34
N ASN A 3 -13.64 18.57 1.65
CA ASN A 3 -14.97 18.76 2.26
C ASN A 3 -15.36 17.66 3.27
N ASN A 4 -14.56 16.59 3.40
CA ASN A 4 -14.88 15.41 4.21
C ASN A 4 -14.25 15.39 5.62
N LYS A 5 -13.79 16.52 6.18
CA LYS A 5 -13.14 16.59 7.51
C LYS A 5 -11.95 15.61 7.73
N LEU A 6 -11.44 15.00 6.66
CA LEU A 6 -10.31 14.09 6.71
C LEU A 6 -9.02 14.88 6.88
N ARG A 7 -8.34 14.67 8.01
CA ARG A 7 -6.99 15.19 8.23
C ARG A 7 -6.01 14.35 7.43
N ARG A 8 -5.34 15.00 6.47
CA ARG A 8 -4.21 14.38 5.77
C ARG A 8 -3.01 14.33 6.70
N SER A 9 -2.36 13.17 6.76
CA SER A 9 -1.08 12.97 7.42
C SER A 9 -0.16 12.25 6.46
N ASN A 10 1.05 12.78 6.28
CA ASN A 10 2.11 12.14 5.53
C ASN A 10 3.27 11.85 6.49
N SER A 11 3.92 10.71 6.32
CA SER A 11 5.16 10.41 7.05
C SER A 11 6.27 11.39 6.66
N ARG A 12 7.27 11.55 7.52
CA ARG A 12 8.43 12.42 7.23
C ARG A 12 9.17 11.88 6.01
N LYS A 13 9.70 12.79 5.18
CA LYS A 13 10.49 12.43 4.00
C LYS A 13 11.68 11.57 4.43
N GLY A 14 11.83 10.40 3.81
CA GLY A 14 12.89 9.43 4.14
C GLY A 14 12.56 8.44 5.26
N ASN A 15 11.36 8.47 5.84
CA ASN A 15 10.92 7.45 6.80
C ASN A 15 10.31 6.25 6.07
N CYS A 16 11.15 5.29 5.67
CA CYS A 16 10.71 4.07 4.97
C CYS A 16 9.94 3.09 5.88
N TRP A 17 10.16 3.14 7.19
CA TRP A 17 9.57 2.18 8.15
C TRP A 17 8.05 2.25 8.24
N ASP A 18 7.49 3.46 8.11
CA ASP A 18 6.04 3.70 8.15
C ASP A 18 5.31 3.10 6.93
N ASN A 19 6.02 3.03 5.79
CA ASN A 19 5.47 2.53 4.52
C ASN A 19 5.91 1.09 4.19
N ALA A 20 6.95 0.56 4.85
CA ALA A 20 7.55 -0.73 4.54
C ALA A 20 6.55 -1.90 4.58
N VAL A 21 5.60 -1.87 5.54
CA VAL A 21 4.55 -2.89 5.66
C VAL A 21 3.60 -2.82 4.47
N ALA A 22 3.18 -1.62 4.08
CA ALA A 22 2.30 -1.42 2.93
C ALA A 22 3.02 -1.83 1.63
N GLU A 23 4.28 -1.45 1.42
CA GLU A 23 5.07 -1.84 0.25
C GLU A 23 5.22 -3.36 0.16
N SER A 24 5.47 -4.02 1.28
CA SER A 24 5.58 -5.49 1.32
C SER A 24 4.25 -6.17 0.97
N PHE A 25 3.14 -5.69 1.54
CA PHE A 25 1.81 -6.22 1.26
C PHE A 25 1.43 -6.08 -0.22
N PHE A 26 1.50 -4.86 -0.76
CA PHE A 26 1.14 -4.59 -2.16
C PHE A 26 2.11 -5.23 -3.16
N GLY A 27 3.38 -5.39 -2.79
CA GLY A 27 4.36 -6.14 -3.57
C GLY A 27 3.96 -7.61 -3.74
N SER A 28 3.59 -8.28 -2.64
CA SER A 28 3.08 -9.65 -2.68
C SER A 28 1.80 -9.76 -3.50
N LEU A 29 0.85 -8.87 -3.28
CA LEU A 29 -0.45 -8.88 -3.98
C LEU A 29 -0.27 -8.70 -5.50
N LYS A 30 0.62 -7.79 -5.92
CA LYS A 30 0.98 -7.61 -7.33
C LYS A 30 1.57 -8.88 -7.93
N ARG A 31 2.48 -9.54 -7.20
CA ARG A 31 3.07 -10.81 -7.63
C ARG A 31 2.01 -11.88 -7.83
N GLU A 32 1.08 -12.02 -6.89
CA GLU A 32 0.01 -13.04 -7.01
C GLU A 32 -0.97 -12.77 -8.16
N MET A 33 -1.27 -11.49 -8.45
CA MET A 33 -2.07 -11.11 -9.62
C MET A 33 -1.35 -11.39 -10.94
N GLU A 34 -0.06 -11.05 -11.04
CA GLU A 34 0.73 -11.25 -12.26
C GLU A 34 0.93 -12.74 -12.57
N PHE A 35 1.16 -13.56 -11.55
CA PHE A 35 1.33 -15.01 -11.71
C PHE A 35 0.01 -15.80 -11.61
N ASN A 36 -1.14 -15.12 -11.66
CA ASN A 36 -2.48 -15.70 -11.73
C ASN A 36 -2.81 -16.70 -10.59
N TYR A 37 -2.14 -16.61 -9.45
CA TYR A 37 -2.39 -17.51 -8.31
C TYR A 37 -3.81 -17.34 -7.75
N PHE A 38 -4.35 -16.11 -7.82
CA PHE A 38 -5.72 -15.79 -7.39
C PHE A 38 -6.83 -16.36 -8.29
N TYR A 39 -6.56 -16.60 -9.58
CA TYR A 39 -7.55 -17.11 -10.53
C TYR A 39 -7.59 -18.64 -10.59
N ARG A 40 -6.85 -19.31 -9.71
CA ARG A 40 -6.82 -20.77 -9.56
C ARG A 40 -7.51 -21.21 -8.25
N ILE A 41 -8.52 -20.45 -7.83
CA ILE A 41 -9.53 -20.75 -6.80
C ILE A 41 -10.88 -20.54 -7.47
#